data_AF-S4RMI1-F1
#
_entry.id   AF-S4RMI1-F1
#
_cell.length_a   1.000
_cell.length_b   1.000
_cell.length_c   1.000
_cell.angle_alpha   90.00
_cell.angle_beta   90.00
_cell.angle_gamma   90.00
#
_symmetry.space_group_name_H-M   'P 1'
#
loop_
_entity.id
_entity.type
_entity.pdbx_description
1 polymer ?
#
loop_
_entity_poly.entity_id
_entity_poly.type
_entity_poly.pdbx_seq_one_letter_code
_entity_poly.pdbx_strand_id
1 'polypeptide(L)'
;QIQHLTLMSMEMHARSRKHLVPDPNLDPVCCIFYHIMCDAPLPGRDANDVTGLIVQDAAHGTAPEDSSKDAGLPARSEVSGLDVIHVSKEDQLFHELEQIVHRFDPDILLGYEVQMLSWGYLLQRAAALKRDFKSTISRMKVEPTETQVGVGKNEEDDDFPDIHIGGRVVLNLWSQMRSEVTLNIYSFENVAYHVLHERYPLFNFRTLSDWFDNKTGPFRWKMVDYYVCRVVGNIKLLNQLDFIGRTSELARLFGIQFHEVLSRGSQFRVESMMLRVAKPLNYIAVSPSVQQRAHMRAAECLPLVMEPESRFYSSPVLVLDFQSLYPSIIIAYNYCYSTCLGRVEHLG
;
A
#
# COMPACT_ATOMS: atom_id res chain seq x y z
N GLN A 1 3.70 -11.89 17.96
CA GLN A 1 5.08 -12.18 17.54
C GLN A 1 5.62 -10.89 16.94
N ILE A 2 6.73 -10.34 17.44
CA ILE A 2 7.29 -9.07 16.95
C ILE A 2 7.89 -9.32 15.57
N GLN A 3 7.41 -8.63 14.54
CA GLN A 3 7.92 -8.81 13.17
C GLN A 3 9.14 -7.91 12.87
N HIS A 4 9.38 -6.90 13.72
CA HIS A 4 10.42 -5.87 13.55
C HIS A 4 10.33 -5.14 12.21
N LEU A 5 9.11 -5.05 11.64
CA LEU A 5 8.86 -4.28 10.42
C LEU A 5 8.60 -2.82 10.78
N THR A 6 9.21 -1.92 10.02
CA THR A 6 9.00 -0.49 10.15
C THR A 6 8.15 0.01 8.99
N LEU A 7 6.99 0.60 9.31
CA LEU A 7 6.06 1.17 8.36
C LEU A 7 6.18 2.69 8.37
N MET A 8 6.11 3.32 7.20
CA MET A 8 6.05 4.76 7.06
C MET A 8 4.85 5.15 6.18
N SER A 9 3.81 5.68 6.81
CA SER A 9 2.72 6.38 6.11
C SER A 9 3.16 7.80 5.80
N MET A 10 2.96 8.24 4.56
CA MET A 10 3.25 9.62 4.16
C MET A 10 2.12 10.19 3.31
N GLU A 11 1.75 11.42 3.62
CA GLU A 11 0.83 12.24 2.84
C GLU A 11 1.45 13.64 2.70
N MET A 12 0.99 14.39 1.70
CA MET A 12 1.59 15.70 1.43
C MET A 12 0.57 16.77 1.07
N HIS A 13 0.96 18.01 1.35
CA HIS A 13 0.25 19.19 0.87
C HIS A 13 1.06 19.89 -0.21
N ALA A 14 0.52 19.90 -1.42
CA ALA A 14 0.97 20.75 -2.51
C ALA A 14 0.02 21.94 -2.67
N ARG A 15 0.59 23.14 -2.88
CA ARG A 15 -0.22 24.36 -3.04
C ARG A 15 -0.93 24.34 -4.39
N SER A 16 -2.26 24.21 -4.37
CA SER A 16 -3.06 24.12 -5.59
C SER A 16 -3.35 25.47 -6.24
N ARG A 17 -3.49 25.48 -7.57
CA ARG A 17 -3.93 26.65 -8.35
C ARG A 17 -5.45 26.74 -8.40
N LYS A 18 -6.04 27.58 -7.55
CA LYS A 18 -7.50 27.83 -7.49
C LYS A 18 -8.29 26.54 -7.25
N HIS A 19 -8.98 26.02 -8.26
CA HIS A 19 -9.83 24.83 -8.18
C HIS A 19 -9.22 23.60 -8.87
N LEU A 20 -7.99 23.72 -9.37
CA LEU A 20 -7.31 22.62 -10.05
C LEU A 20 -6.75 21.63 -9.02
N VAL A 21 -6.67 20.36 -9.42
CA VAL A 21 -5.89 19.36 -8.70
C VAL A 21 -4.40 19.70 -8.84
N PRO A 22 -3.59 19.56 -7.78
CA PRO A 22 -2.16 19.85 -7.86
C PRO A 22 -1.47 19.05 -8.97
N ASP A 23 -0.62 19.73 -9.75
CA ASP A 23 0.20 19.15 -10.81
C ASP A 23 1.67 19.14 -10.38
N PRO A 24 2.33 17.97 -10.27
CA PRO A 24 3.73 17.88 -9.85
C PRO A 24 4.70 18.76 -10.64
N ASN A 25 4.41 19.05 -11.91
CA ASN A 25 5.31 19.85 -12.75
C ASN A 25 5.28 21.34 -12.38
N LEU A 26 4.17 21.81 -11.80
CA LEU A 26 3.88 23.24 -11.65
C LEU A 26 3.69 23.64 -10.19
N ASP A 27 3.02 22.81 -9.40
CA ASP A 27 2.58 23.12 -8.05
C ASP A 27 3.61 22.62 -7.03
N PRO A 28 4.16 23.50 -6.17
CA PRO A 28 5.20 23.12 -5.22
C PRO A 28 4.62 22.37 -4.01
N VAL A 29 5.42 21.47 -3.46
CA VAL A 29 5.17 20.81 -2.18
C VAL A 29 5.47 21.79 -1.07
N CYS A 30 4.53 21.96 -0.15
CA CYS A 30 4.64 22.90 0.95
C CYS A 30 4.73 22.21 2.31
N CYS A 31 4.13 21.02 2.47
CA CYS A 31 4.21 20.23 3.69
C CYS A 31 4.31 18.74 3.36
N ILE A 32 5.09 18.03 4.17
CA ILE A 32 5.17 16.57 4.16
C ILE A 32 4.79 16.08 5.55
N PHE A 33 3.79 15.22 5.62
CA PHE A 33 3.30 14.61 6.84
C PHE A 33 3.69 13.15 6.83
N TYR A 34 4.20 12.66 7.94
CA TYR A 34 4.54 11.25 8.07
C TYR A 34 4.13 10.70 9.43
N HIS A 35 3.82 9.42 9.43
CA HIS A 35 3.69 8.62 10.63
C HIS A 35 4.48 7.33 10.44
N ILE A 36 5.44 7.10 11.34
CA ILE A 36 6.26 5.91 11.34
C ILE A 36 5.83 5.07 12.53
N MET A 37 5.64 3.78 12.29
CA MET A 37 5.27 2.80 13.31
C MET A 37 6.15 1.56 13.17
N CYS A 38 6.60 1.03 14.29
CA CYS A 38 7.29 -0.25 14.38
C CYS A 38 6.71 -1.07 15.54
N ASP A 39 6.73 -2.39 15.43
CA ASP A 39 6.36 -3.28 16.53
C ASP A 39 7.39 -3.29 17.67
N ALA A 40 8.54 -2.63 17.46
CA ALA A 40 9.62 -2.48 18.42
C ALA A 40 9.95 -0.99 18.64
N PRO A 41 10.64 -0.63 19.75
CA PRO A 41 11.03 0.76 20.01
C PRO A 41 11.85 1.34 18.85
N LEU A 42 11.51 2.56 18.44
CA LEU A 42 12.17 3.22 17.32
C LEU A 42 13.60 3.67 17.70
N PRO A 43 14.53 3.79 16.73
CA PRO A 43 15.88 4.24 16.99
C PRO A 43 15.94 5.59 17.73
N GLY A 44 16.46 5.56 18.96
CA GLY A 44 16.63 6.74 19.81
C GLY A 44 15.35 7.24 20.48
N ARG A 45 14.31 6.40 20.61
CA ARG A 45 13.07 6.70 21.35
C ARG A 45 12.58 5.49 22.13
N ASP A 46 11.87 5.75 23.23
CA ASP A 46 11.15 4.73 24.00
C ASP A 46 9.77 4.40 23.41
N ALA A 47 9.31 5.20 22.43
CA ALA A 47 8.05 5.00 21.73
C ALA A 47 8.22 4.14 20.48
N ASN A 48 7.14 3.42 20.15
CA ASN A 48 7.05 2.54 18.98
C ASN A 48 6.60 3.28 17.71
N ASP A 49 6.15 4.53 17.86
CA ASP A 49 5.64 5.36 16.79
C ASP A 49 6.13 6.81 16.89
N VAL A 50 6.11 7.50 15.76
CA VAL A 50 6.41 8.93 15.65
C VAL A 50 5.56 9.53 14.55
N THR A 51 4.94 10.67 14.86
CA THR A 51 4.26 11.51 13.87
C THR A 51 5.10 12.76 13.67
N GLY A 52 5.31 13.17 12.42
CA GLY A 52 6.05 14.38 12.12
C GLY A 52 5.52 15.15 10.91
N LEU A 53 5.97 16.40 10.85
CA LEU A 53 5.63 17.38 9.84
C LEU A 53 6.91 18.11 9.41
N ILE A 54 7.19 18.09 8.11
CA ILE A 54 8.18 18.98 7.48
C ILE A 54 7.41 20.08 6.76
N VAL A 55 7.54 21.34 7.20
CA VAL A 55 6.76 22.47 6.70
C VAL A 55 7.65 23.53 6.09
N GLN A 56 7.29 23.99 4.90
CA GLN A 56 7.93 25.14 4.28
C GLN A 56 7.42 26.43 4.90
N ASP A 57 8.31 27.17 5.58
CA ASP A 57 8.03 28.48 6.15
C ASP A 57 9.09 29.49 5.71
N ALA A 58 8.71 30.37 4.77
CA ALA A 58 9.59 31.41 4.24
C ALA A 58 9.94 32.50 5.27
N ALA A 59 9.20 32.62 6.38
CA ALA A 59 9.40 33.67 7.38
C ALA A 59 10.50 33.34 8.40
N HIS A 60 10.90 32.06 8.52
CA HIS A 60 11.86 31.63 9.54
C HIS A 60 13.33 31.97 9.20
N GLY A 61 13.62 32.39 7.96
CA GLY A 61 14.97 32.72 7.49
C GLY A 61 15.43 34.17 7.76
N THR A 62 14.60 35.03 8.33
CA THR A 62 14.88 36.47 8.50
C THR A 62 14.67 37.02 9.92
N ALA A 63 14.27 36.19 10.88
CA ALA A 63 14.10 36.63 12.27
C ALA A 63 15.40 36.40 13.08
N PRO A 64 15.93 37.41 13.79
CA PRO A 64 17.00 37.20 14.75
C PRO A 64 16.50 36.33 15.91
N GLU A 65 17.42 35.55 16.52
CA GLU A 65 17.18 34.51 17.53
C GLU A 65 16.52 34.99 18.85
N ASP A 66 16.12 36.25 18.96
CA ASP A 66 15.48 36.81 20.14
C ASP A 66 14.05 37.29 19.85
N SER A 67 13.08 36.40 20.08
CA SER A 67 11.85 36.68 20.87
C SER A 67 10.73 35.69 20.56
N SER A 68 10.33 34.99 21.61
CA SER A 68 9.13 34.15 21.80
C SER A 68 7.79 34.76 21.35
N LYS A 69 7.60 34.99 20.05
CA LYS A 69 6.28 35.23 19.45
C LYS A 69 6.05 34.25 18.33
N ASP A 70 5.34 33.17 18.67
CA ASP A 70 4.70 32.19 17.79
C ASP A 70 4.11 32.83 16.53
N ALA A 71 4.89 32.87 15.46
CA ALA A 71 4.41 32.99 14.09
C ALA A 71 4.41 31.62 13.37
N GLY A 72 4.93 30.58 14.03
CA GLY A 72 4.78 29.18 13.65
C GLY A 72 3.42 28.64 14.11
N LEU A 73 3.02 27.48 13.59
CA LEU A 73 1.81 26.77 13.99
C LEU A 73 1.59 26.85 15.51
N PRO A 74 0.40 27.24 15.99
CA PRO A 74 0.20 27.47 17.41
C PRO A 74 0.57 26.20 18.17
N ALA A 75 1.45 26.33 19.16
CA ALA A 75 1.90 25.27 20.07
C ALA A 75 0.77 24.70 20.97
N ARG A 76 -0.49 24.88 20.56
CA ARG A 76 -1.70 24.56 21.32
C ARG A 76 -2.76 23.98 20.41
N SER A 77 -2.64 22.69 20.13
CA SER A 77 -3.79 21.81 19.90
C SER A 77 -3.39 20.39 20.29
N GLU A 78 -4.37 19.61 20.71
CA GLU A 78 -4.31 18.46 21.63
C GLU A 78 -3.56 17.22 21.11
N VAL A 79 -2.92 17.29 19.94
CA VAL A 79 -2.00 16.25 19.47
C VAL A 79 -0.62 16.49 20.11
N SER A 80 -0.48 16.02 21.34
CA SER A 80 0.80 15.99 22.05
C SER A 80 1.77 15.05 21.29
N GLY A 81 2.92 15.54 20.85
CA GLY A 81 3.99 14.67 20.29
C GLY A 81 4.23 14.72 18.76
N LEU A 82 3.78 15.76 18.05
CA LEU A 82 4.14 15.98 16.65
C LEU A 82 5.56 16.59 16.53
N ASP A 83 6.46 15.92 15.82
CA ASP A 83 7.79 16.46 15.50
C ASP A 83 7.70 17.43 14.30
N VAL A 84 7.97 18.72 14.51
CA VAL A 84 7.87 19.73 13.44
C VAL A 84 9.26 20.20 13.01
N ILE A 85 9.55 20.11 11.71
CA ILE A 85 10.76 20.60 11.07
C ILE A 85 10.39 21.72 10.12
N HIS A 86 10.95 22.91 10.33
CA HIS A 86 10.75 24.07 9.48
C HIS A 86 11.86 24.18 8.44
N VAL A 87 11.49 24.36 7.17
CA VAL A 87 12.43 24.58 6.07
C VAL A 87 12.07 25.81 5.26
N SER A 88 13.07 26.46 4.65
CA SER A 88 12.85 27.70 3.90
C SER A 88 12.50 27.45 2.44
N LYS A 89 13.03 26.37 1.85
CA LYS A 89 12.89 26.04 0.42
C LYS A 89 12.30 24.65 0.24
N GLU A 90 11.61 24.46 -0.88
CA GLU A 90 11.06 23.16 -1.28
C GLU A 90 12.16 22.08 -1.38
N ASP A 91 13.34 22.41 -1.91
CA ASP A 91 14.46 21.45 -2.01
C ASP A 91 14.91 20.88 -0.64
N GLN A 92 14.80 21.70 0.42
CA GLN A 92 15.10 21.27 1.78
C GLN A 92 14.04 20.29 2.31
N LEU A 93 12.78 20.36 1.85
CA LEU A 93 11.76 19.36 2.23
C LEU A 93 12.19 17.96 1.79
N PHE A 94 12.69 17.83 0.55
CA PHE A 94 13.18 16.56 0.04
C PHE A 94 14.39 16.07 0.84
N HIS A 95 15.34 16.95 1.14
CA HIS A 95 16.51 16.59 1.92
C HIS A 95 16.17 16.10 3.33
N GLU A 96 15.28 16.80 4.04
CA GLU A 96 14.84 16.38 5.38
C GLU A 96 14.08 15.05 5.32
N LEU A 97 13.24 14.84 4.29
CA LEU A 97 12.56 13.56 4.10
C LEU A 97 13.55 12.42 3.82
N GLU A 98 14.59 12.65 3.00
CA GLU A 98 15.68 11.68 2.78
C GLU A 98 16.34 11.30 4.11
N GLN A 99 16.68 12.29 4.94
CA GLN A 99 17.28 12.04 6.26
C GLN A 99 16.36 11.21 7.16
N ILE A 100 15.05 11.49 7.18
CA ILE A 100 14.07 10.73 7.95
C ILE A 100 14.00 9.27 7.44
N VAL A 101 13.91 9.06 6.14
CA VAL A 101 13.88 7.72 5.53
C VAL A 101 15.18 6.97 5.85
N HIS A 102 16.34 7.62 5.81
CA HIS A 102 17.61 6.99 6.18
C HIS A 102 17.73 6.69 7.68
N ARG A 103 17.20 7.58 8.52
CA ARG A 103 17.27 7.45 9.98
C ARG A 103 16.41 6.28 10.49
N PHE A 104 15.17 6.19 10.02
CA PHE A 104 14.22 5.17 10.48
C PHE A 104 14.23 3.90 9.62
N ASP A 105 14.81 3.98 8.42
CA ASP A 105 14.94 2.89 7.45
C ASP A 105 13.67 2.02 7.29
N PRO A 106 12.52 2.60 6.89
CA PRO A 106 11.25 1.88 6.81
C PRO A 106 11.26 0.77 5.75
N ASP A 107 10.78 -0.42 6.12
CA ASP A 107 10.63 -1.55 5.20
C ASP A 107 9.47 -1.36 4.23
N ILE A 108 8.40 -0.72 4.73
CA ILE A 108 7.16 -0.50 3.98
C ILE A 108 6.86 0.99 3.92
N LEU A 109 6.82 1.53 2.70
CA LEU A 109 6.37 2.87 2.39
C LEU A 109 4.92 2.81 1.95
N LEU A 110 4.05 3.62 2.58
CA LEU A 110 2.63 3.60 2.28
C LEU A 110 2.02 5.00 2.26
N GLY A 111 0.83 5.07 1.69
CA GLY A 111 -0.03 6.24 1.59
C GLY A 111 -1.41 5.78 1.14
N TYR A 112 -2.45 6.61 1.31
CA TYR A 112 -3.78 6.17 0.91
C TYR A 112 -3.89 6.05 -0.60
N GLU A 113 -3.43 7.08 -1.32
CA GLU A 113 -3.23 7.12 -2.77
C GLU A 113 -1.77 7.47 -3.07
N VAL A 114 -0.96 6.43 -3.23
CA VAL A 114 0.49 6.55 -3.37
C VAL A 114 0.89 7.21 -4.69
N GLN A 115 0.17 6.96 -5.78
CA GLN A 115 0.61 7.38 -7.12
C GLN A 115 0.47 8.90 -7.32
N MET A 116 -0.65 9.47 -6.87
CA MET A 116 -1.01 10.86 -7.19
C MET A 116 -0.94 11.83 -6.02
N LEU A 117 -1.09 11.36 -4.78
CA LEU A 117 -1.27 12.24 -3.62
C LEU A 117 -0.21 12.03 -2.53
N SER A 118 0.80 11.21 -2.80
CA SER A 118 1.86 10.85 -1.85
C SER A 118 3.20 10.61 -2.60
N TRP A 119 3.80 9.43 -2.49
CA TRP A 119 5.16 9.17 -2.99
C TRP A 119 5.34 9.42 -4.49
N GLY A 120 4.36 9.08 -5.32
CA GLY A 120 4.43 9.29 -6.76
C GLY A 120 4.47 10.77 -7.13
N TYR A 121 3.71 11.60 -6.43
CA TYR A 121 3.76 13.05 -6.59
C TYR A 121 5.14 13.61 -6.23
N LEU A 122 5.72 13.18 -5.09
CA LEU A 122 7.08 13.57 -4.71
C LEU A 122 8.12 13.16 -5.76
N LEU A 123 8.04 11.94 -6.28
CA LEU A 123 8.96 11.44 -7.30
C LEU A 123 8.89 12.25 -8.60
N GLN A 124 7.67 12.56 -9.06
CA GLN A 124 7.47 13.40 -10.25
C GLN A 124 7.93 14.84 -10.01
N ARG A 125 7.66 15.41 -8.83
CA ARG A 125 8.12 16.74 -8.45
C ARG A 125 9.64 16.82 -8.38
N ALA A 126 10.28 15.84 -7.76
CA ALA A 126 11.74 15.74 -7.70
C ALA A 126 12.35 15.68 -9.11
N ALA A 127 11.76 14.90 -10.02
CA ALA A 127 12.18 14.85 -11.41
C ALA A 127 12.03 16.22 -12.12
N ALA A 128 10.93 16.94 -11.89
CA ALA A 128 10.73 18.30 -12.41
C ALA A 128 11.78 19.29 -11.86
N LEU A 129 12.20 19.12 -10.61
CA LEU A 129 13.29 19.86 -9.97
C LEU A 129 14.70 19.34 -10.35
N LYS A 130 14.79 18.31 -11.21
CA LYS A 130 16.03 17.64 -11.62
C LYS A 130 16.82 17.03 -10.46
N ARG A 131 16.12 16.52 -9.45
CA ARG A 131 16.67 15.82 -8.29
C ARG A 131 16.44 14.32 -8.42
N ASP A 132 17.49 13.54 -8.17
CA ASP A 132 17.40 12.08 -8.12
C ASP A 132 16.96 11.60 -6.73
N PHE A 133 15.70 11.86 -6.39
CA PHE A 133 15.13 11.49 -5.10
C PHE A 133 14.92 9.97 -4.97
N LYS A 134 14.56 9.30 -6.07
CA LYS A 134 14.26 7.87 -6.10
C LYS A 134 15.45 7.02 -5.70
N SER A 135 16.63 7.29 -6.28
CA SER A 135 17.84 6.54 -5.96
C SER A 135 18.31 6.80 -4.53
N THR A 136 18.12 8.03 -4.04
CA THR A 136 18.52 8.44 -2.69
C THR A 136 17.74 7.68 -1.62
N ILE A 137 16.43 7.56 -1.75
CA ILE A 137 15.60 6.83 -0.76
C ILE A 137 15.66 5.30 -0.91
N SER A 138 16.23 4.78 -2.01
CA SER A 138 16.42 3.35 -2.25
C SER A 138 17.48 2.76 -1.32
N ARG A 139 17.28 1.52 -0.85
CA ARG A 139 18.33 0.76 -0.13
C ARG A 139 19.39 0.20 -1.08
N MET A 140 19.08 0.10 -2.37
CA MET A 140 20.03 -0.33 -3.40
C MET A 140 20.75 0.87 -3.98
N LYS A 141 22.08 0.82 -3.98
CA LYS A 141 22.91 1.72 -4.77
C LYS A 141 22.80 1.30 -6.24
N VAL A 142 21.96 2.00 -6.97
CA VAL A 142 21.91 1.88 -8.43
C VAL A 142 23.02 2.79 -8.94
N GLU A 143 24.09 2.22 -9.49
CA GLU A 143 24.97 3.03 -10.34
C GLU A 143 24.11 3.60 -11.47
N PRO A 144 24.35 4.84 -11.92
CA PRO A 144 23.61 5.46 -13.02
C PRO A 144 23.99 4.76 -14.34
N THR A 145 23.69 3.48 -14.47
CA THR A 145 23.69 2.77 -15.73
C THR A 145 22.36 3.11 -16.38
N GLU A 146 22.47 3.92 -17.43
CA GLU A 146 21.53 4.12 -18.53
C GLU A 146 20.17 3.45 -18.33
N THR A 147 19.14 4.26 -18.10
CA THR A 147 17.73 3.99 -18.42
C THR A 147 17.40 2.51 -18.51
N GLN A 148 16.74 1.94 -17.48
CA GLN A 148 16.06 0.65 -17.59
C GLN A 148 15.01 0.70 -18.71
N VAL A 149 15.49 0.49 -19.93
CA VAL A 149 14.74 0.09 -21.10
C VAL A 149 14.41 -1.37 -20.86
N GLY A 150 13.13 -1.65 -20.61
CA GLY A 150 12.52 -2.95 -20.87
C GLY A 150 12.61 -3.99 -19.76
N VAL A 151 11.60 -4.01 -18.90
CA VAL A 151 10.98 -5.27 -18.48
C VAL A 151 9.50 -5.15 -18.83
N GLY A 152 9.09 -5.84 -19.90
CA GLY A 152 7.72 -6.06 -20.35
C GLY A 152 6.69 -4.98 -20.01
N LYS A 153 6.61 -3.94 -20.85
CA LYS A 153 5.35 -3.17 -20.94
C LYS A 153 4.29 -4.13 -21.49
N ASN A 154 3.42 -4.63 -20.62
CA ASN A 154 2.08 -4.95 -21.07
C ASN A 154 1.44 -3.59 -21.35
N GLU A 155 1.26 -3.25 -22.62
CA GLU A 155 0.64 -2.00 -23.08
C GLU A 155 -0.88 -1.96 -22.88
N GLU A 156 -1.39 -2.79 -21.97
CA GLU A 156 -2.80 -2.97 -21.69
C GLU A 156 -2.98 -3.00 -20.16
N ASP A 157 -3.64 -1.96 -19.63
CA ASP A 157 -4.35 -1.91 -18.33
C ASP A 157 -3.78 -1.14 -17.10
N ASP A 158 -2.76 -0.28 -17.19
CA ASP A 158 -2.56 0.72 -16.11
C ASP A 158 -2.01 2.06 -16.64
N ASP A 159 -2.83 3.11 -16.57
CA ASP A 159 -2.44 4.49 -16.92
C ASP A 159 -1.32 5.03 -16.00
N PHE A 160 -0.99 4.32 -14.91
CA PHE A 160 0.03 4.72 -13.92
C PHE A 160 0.99 3.58 -13.55
N PRO A 161 2.30 3.71 -13.83
CA PRO A 161 3.26 2.66 -13.52
C PRO A 161 3.43 2.46 -12.00
N ASP A 162 3.52 1.20 -11.58
CA ASP A 162 3.83 0.84 -10.19
C ASP A 162 5.13 1.48 -9.71
N ILE A 163 5.08 2.11 -8.54
CA ILE A 163 6.23 2.78 -7.94
C ILE A 163 7.11 1.74 -7.27
N HIS A 164 8.24 1.44 -7.91
CA HIS A 164 9.25 0.54 -7.36
C HIS A 164 10.41 1.32 -6.73
N ILE A 165 10.63 1.14 -5.42
CA ILE A 165 11.79 1.68 -4.69
C ILE A 165 12.64 0.50 -4.20
N GLY A 166 13.90 0.46 -4.61
CA GLY A 166 14.77 -0.69 -4.36
C GLY A 166 14.93 -1.01 -2.88
N GLY A 167 14.64 -2.25 -2.49
CA GLY A 167 14.76 -2.75 -1.11
C GLY A 167 13.67 -2.28 -0.14
N ARG A 168 12.62 -1.59 -0.62
CA ARG A 168 11.45 -1.19 0.17
C ARG A 168 10.17 -1.64 -0.53
N VAL A 169 9.16 -2.05 0.23
CA VAL A 169 7.84 -2.38 -0.30
C VAL A 169 7.01 -1.11 -0.33
N VAL A 170 6.41 -0.80 -1.48
CA VAL A 170 5.49 0.34 -1.62
C VAL A 170 4.05 -0.18 -1.65
N LEU A 171 3.20 0.29 -0.75
CA LEU A 171 1.80 -0.15 -0.62
C LEU A 171 0.82 1.00 -0.88
N ASN A 172 0.03 0.86 -1.94
CA ASN A 172 -1.09 1.75 -2.24
C ASN A 172 -2.37 1.28 -1.53
N LEU A 173 -2.76 1.93 -0.43
CA LEU A 173 -3.77 1.37 0.47
C LEU A 173 -5.15 1.25 -0.15
N TRP A 174 -5.62 2.24 -0.92
CA TRP A 174 -6.98 2.17 -1.47
C TRP A 174 -7.19 0.92 -2.34
N SER A 175 -6.14 0.52 -3.07
CA SER A 175 -6.16 -0.68 -3.91
C SER A 175 -6.20 -1.95 -3.05
N GLN A 176 -5.40 -1.99 -1.97
CA GLN A 176 -5.43 -3.10 -1.02
C GLN A 176 -6.78 -3.22 -0.31
N MET A 177 -7.45 -2.10 -0.01
CA MET A 177 -8.77 -2.14 0.64
C MET A 177 -9.83 -2.81 -0.25
N ARG A 178 -9.66 -2.86 -1.58
CA ARG A 178 -10.60 -3.55 -2.49
C ARG A 178 -10.61 -5.06 -2.32
N SER A 179 -9.48 -5.67 -1.92
CA SER A 179 -9.45 -7.10 -1.62
C SER A 179 -9.92 -7.42 -0.21
N GLU A 180 -9.94 -6.43 0.68
CA GLU A 180 -10.26 -6.63 2.10
C GLU A 180 -11.72 -6.34 2.43
N VAL A 181 -12.35 -5.33 1.80
CA VAL A 181 -13.73 -4.94 2.07
C VAL A 181 -14.52 -4.70 0.79
N THR A 182 -15.78 -5.15 0.77
CA THR A 182 -16.68 -4.97 -0.38
C THR A 182 -17.47 -3.66 -0.23
N LEU A 183 -16.97 -2.58 -0.83
CA LEU A 183 -17.61 -1.26 -0.83
C LEU A 183 -17.87 -0.76 -2.26
N ASN A 184 -18.78 0.21 -2.38
CA ASN A 184 -19.05 0.89 -3.66
C ASN A 184 -18.04 2.02 -3.94
N ILE A 185 -17.55 2.69 -2.89
CA ILE A 185 -16.63 3.83 -2.96
C ILE A 185 -15.44 3.54 -2.05
N TYR A 186 -14.23 3.66 -2.57
CA TYR A 186 -12.97 3.40 -1.85
C TYR A 186 -12.20 4.69 -1.52
N SER A 187 -12.91 5.79 -1.26
CA SER A 187 -12.27 6.98 -0.67
C SER A 187 -11.86 6.70 0.77
N PHE A 188 -10.82 7.37 1.26
CA PHE A 188 -10.31 7.17 2.63
C PHE A 188 -11.41 7.34 3.67
N GLU A 189 -12.25 8.36 3.52
CA GLU A 189 -13.30 8.68 4.47
C GLU A 189 -14.37 7.59 4.53
N ASN A 190 -14.71 7.01 3.37
CA ASN A 190 -15.70 5.94 3.31
C ASN A 190 -15.16 4.63 3.88
N VAL A 191 -13.92 4.25 3.52
CA VAL A 191 -13.27 3.06 4.06
C VAL A 191 -13.07 3.19 5.57
N ALA A 192 -12.56 4.33 6.04
CA ALA A 192 -12.39 4.61 7.46
C ALA A 192 -13.71 4.53 8.24
N TYR A 193 -14.81 5.03 7.67
CA TYR A 193 -16.13 4.91 8.31
C TYR A 193 -16.61 3.46 8.42
N HIS A 194 -16.39 2.65 7.38
CA HIS A 194 -16.85 1.25 7.38
C HIS A 194 -15.94 0.32 8.18
N VAL A 195 -14.63 0.59 8.26
CA VAL A 195 -13.64 -0.27 8.94
C VAL A 195 -13.35 0.19 10.37
N LEU A 196 -13.16 1.50 10.60
CA LEU A 196 -12.81 2.06 11.91
C LEU A 196 -14.04 2.58 12.68
N HIS A 197 -15.19 2.74 12.01
CA HIS A 197 -16.38 3.41 12.57
C HIS A 197 -16.12 4.88 12.98
N GLU A 198 -15.10 5.51 12.41
CA GLU A 198 -14.73 6.92 12.63
C GLU A 198 -15.12 7.78 11.41
N ARG A 199 -15.56 9.02 11.63
CA ARG A 199 -15.91 9.98 10.56
C ARG A 199 -14.74 10.93 10.33
N TYR A 200 -14.18 10.89 9.12
CA TYR A 200 -13.14 11.82 8.70
C TYR A 200 -13.73 12.89 7.76
N PRO A 201 -13.39 14.18 7.94
CA PRO A 201 -13.81 15.22 7.01
C PRO A 201 -13.05 15.11 5.69
N LEU A 202 -13.68 15.51 4.59
CA LEU A 202 -13.05 15.67 3.28
C LEU A 202 -13.08 17.15 2.88
N PHE A 203 -11.91 17.72 2.62
CA PHE A 203 -11.76 19.09 2.14
C PHE A 203 -11.16 19.09 0.73
N ASN A 204 -11.57 20.06 -0.08
CA ASN A 204 -10.98 20.24 -1.41
C ASN A 204 -9.58 20.89 -1.31
N PHE A 205 -8.75 20.69 -2.33
CA PHE A 205 -7.37 21.20 -2.37
C PHE A 205 -7.29 22.73 -2.22
N ARG A 206 -8.28 23.46 -2.75
CA ARG A 206 -8.40 24.91 -2.61
C ARG A 206 -8.48 25.32 -1.14
N THR A 207 -9.40 24.73 -0.39
CA THR A 207 -9.62 25.06 1.03
C THR A 207 -8.36 24.77 1.84
N LEU A 208 -7.70 23.64 1.59
CA LEU A 208 -6.45 23.28 2.25
C LEU A 208 -5.33 24.28 1.93
N SER A 209 -5.23 24.74 0.68
CA SER A 209 -4.25 25.75 0.24
C SER A 209 -4.56 27.13 0.87
N ASP A 210 -5.83 27.54 0.89
CA ASP A 210 -6.29 28.79 1.51
C ASP A 210 -6.01 28.81 3.02
N TRP A 211 -6.15 27.65 3.70
CA TRP A 211 -5.78 27.50 5.10
C TRP A 211 -4.28 27.57 5.33
N PHE A 212 -3.48 26.97 4.45
CA PHE A 212 -2.03 27.04 4.53
C PHE A 212 -1.51 28.47 4.31
N ASP A 213 -2.06 29.21 3.33
CA ASP A 213 -1.64 30.57 3.02
C ASP A 213 -2.20 31.62 4.01
N ASN A 214 -3.11 31.21 4.90
CA ASN A 214 -3.66 32.10 5.91
C ASN A 214 -2.57 32.54 6.90
N LYS A 215 -2.54 33.83 7.22
CA LYS A 215 -1.64 34.41 8.23
C LYS A 215 -2.02 34.03 9.66
N THR A 216 -3.23 33.52 9.87
CA THR A 216 -3.78 33.20 11.18
C THR A 216 -3.49 31.73 11.51
N GLY A 217 -2.68 31.49 12.54
CA GLY A 217 -2.24 30.15 12.97
C GLY A 217 -3.34 29.08 13.09
N PRO A 218 -4.53 29.37 13.67
CA PRO A 218 -5.63 28.41 13.75
C PRO A 218 -6.09 27.79 12.43
N PHE A 219 -6.03 28.51 11.31
CA PHE A 219 -6.43 27.94 10.01
C PHE A 219 -5.35 27.00 9.47
N ARG A 220 -4.07 27.36 9.59
CA ARG A 220 -2.95 26.47 9.21
C ARG A 220 -3.01 25.17 10.01
N TRP A 221 -3.37 25.25 11.29
CA TRP A 221 -3.54 24.08 12.14
C TRP A 221 -4.63 23.12 11.62
N LYS A 222 -5.76 23.62 11.12
CA LYS A 222 -6.80 22.74 10.54
C LYS A 222 -6.29 21.90 9.36
N MET A 223 -5.41 22.46 8.54
CA MET A 223 -4.77 21.73 7.44
C MET A 223 -3.80 20.67 7.99
N VAL A 224 -3.01 21.02 9.00
CA VAL A 224 -2.09 20.08 9.65
C VAL A 224 -2.84 18.93 10.30
N ASP A 225 -3.86 19.22 11.09
CA ASP A 225 -4.72 18.23 11.74
C ASP A 225 -5.38 17.29 10.72
N TYR A 226 -5.87 17.83 9.59
CA TYR A 226 -6.42 17.04 8.50
C TYR A 226 -5.45 15.99 7.95
N TYR A 227 -4.21 16.37 7.63
CA TYR A 227 -3.23 15.42 7.09
C TYR A 227 -2.66 14.48 8.16
N VAL A 228 -2.46 14.96 9.39
CA VAL A 228 -2.06 14.12 10.53
C VAL A 228 -3.08 13.01 10.77
N CYS A 229 -4.37 13.35 10.77
CA CYS A 229 -5.47 12.39 10.89
C CYS A 229 -5.43 11.31 9.79
N ARG A 230 -5.01 11.66 8.56
CA ARG A 230 -4.90 10.71 7.44
C ARG A 230 -3.68 9.81 7.56
N VAL A 231 -2.49 10.34 7.85
CA VAL A 231 -1.28 9.48 7.99
C VAL A 231 -1.41 8.51 9.16
N VAL A 232 -2.01 8.93 10.27
CA VAL A 232 -2.31 8.05 11.41
C VAL A 232 -3.45 7.08 11.04
N GLY A 233 -4.49 7.58 10.38
CA GLY A 233 -5.64 6.77 9.95
C GLY A 233 -5.28 5.64 8.98
N ASN A 234 -4.32 5.87 8.08
CA ASN A 234 -3.77 4.84 7.18
C ASN A 234 -3.21 3.64 7.96
N ILE A 235 -2.49 3.92 9.06
CA ILE A 235 -1.90 2.89 9.92
C ILE A 235 -2.97 2.22 10.79
N LYS A 236 -3.93 3.00 11.33
CA LYS A 236 -5.10 2.44 12.02
C LYS A 236 -5.88 1.44 11.15
N LEU A 237 -6.09 1.78 9.87
CA LEU A 237 -6.76 0.89 8.91
C LEU A 237 -6.03 -0.44 8.75
N LEU A 238 -4.70 -0.41 8.56
CA LEU A 238 -3.89 -1.62 8.44
C LEU A 238 -3.94 -2.48 9.72
N ASN A 239 -3.88 -1.83 10.88
CA ASN A 239 -3.91 -2.53 12.18
C ASN A 239 -5.28 -3.16 12.45
N GLN A 240 -6.38 -2.47 12.12
CA GLN A 240 -7.74 -2.98 12.33
C GLN A 240 -8.02 -4.25 11.50
N LEU A 241 -7.41 -4.36 10.31
CA LEU A 241 -7.56 -5.52 9.42
C LEU A 241 -6.48 -6.59 9.61
N ASP A 242 -5.53 -6.38 10.53
CA ASP A 242 -4.30 -7.16 10.69
C ASP A 242 -3.64 -7.47 9.34
N PHE A 243 -3.56 -6.45 8.47
CA PHE A 243 -3.21 -6.65 7.07
C PHE A 243 -1.78 -7.19 6.93
N ILE A 244 -0.81 -6.53 7.56
CA ILE A 244 0.60 -6.94 7.51
C ILE A 244 0.80 -8.31 8.18
N GLY A 245 0.17 -8.55 9.33
CA GLY A 245 0.24 -9.81 10.05
C GLY A 245 -0.22 -10.98 9.20
N ARG A 246 -1.43 -10.87 8.65
CA ARG A 246 -1.99 -11.88 7.74
C ARG A 246 -1.14 -12.08 6.50
N THR A 247 -0.71 -11.01 5.82
CA THR A 247 0.11 -11.13 4.61
C THR A 247 1.45 -11.79 4.89
N SER A 248 2.09 -11.48 6.02
CA SER A 248 3.33 -12.10 6.46
C SER A 248 3.16 -13.60 6.72
N GLU A 249 2.10 -14.01 7.42
CA GLU A 249 1.82 -15.43 7.66
C GLU A 249 1.48 -16.18 6.36
N LEU A 250 0.73 -15.56 5.45
CA LEU A 250 0.50 -16.12 4.11
C LEU A 250 1.80 -16.28 3.31
N ALA A 251 2.72 -15.30 3.38
CA ALA A 251 4.01 -15.39 2.73
C ALA A 251 4.82 -16.58 3.26
N ARG A 252 4.81 -16.79 4.59
CA ARG A 252 5.47 -17.94 5.24
C ARG A 252 4.82 -19.27 4.87
N LEU A 253 3.49 -19.31 4.79
CA LEU A 253 2.73 -20.51 4.41
C LEU A 253 2.98 -20.91 2.95
N PHE A 254 2.89 -19.96 2.02
CA PHE A 254 3.14 -20.19 0.59
C PHE A 254 4.63 -20.29 0.27
N GLY A 255 5.50 -19.81 1.15
CA GLY A 255 6.95 -19.71 0.99
C GLY A 255 7.41 -18.67 -0.06
N ILE A 256 6.55 -17.72 -0.42
CA ILE A 256 6.84 -16.66 -1.40
C ILE A 256 7.20 -15.34 -0.72
N GLN A 257 7.63 -14.35 -1.48
CA GLN A 257 7.96 -13.05 -0.91
C GLN A 257 6.70 -12.29 -0.48
N PHE A 258 6.82 -11.40 0.53
CA PHE A 258 5.71 -10.61 1.07
C PHE A 258 4.91 -9.88 -0.02
N HIS A 259 5.61 -9.14 -0.89
CA HIS A 259 4.96 -8.38 -1.95
C HIS A 259 4.27 -9.28 -2.99
N GLU A 260 4.82 -10.47 -3.27
CA GLU A 260 4.23 -11.43 -4.21
C GLU A 260 2.90 -12.01 -3.70
N VAL A 261 2.68 -12.05 -2.38
CA VAL A 261 1.37 -12.41 -1.83
C VAL A 261 0.29 -11.43 -2.32
N LEU A 262 0.64 -10.15 -2.41
CA LEU A 262 -0.29 -9.07 -2.79
C LEU A 262 -0.43 -8.95 -4.31
N SER A 263 0.67 -9.01 -5.05
CA SER A 263 0.69 -8.74 -6.49
C SER A 263 0.44 -9.97 -7.37
N ARG A 264 0.73 -11.18 -6.89
CA ARG A 264 0.63 -12.41 -7.71
C ARG A 264 -0.65 -13.18 -7.42
N GLY A 265 -1.21 -13.75 -8.50
CA GLY A 265 -2.41 -14.57 -8.45
C GLY A 265 -2.23 -15.94 -7.77
N SER A 266 -3.35 -16.65 -7.64
CA SER A 266 -3.44 -17.95 -6.95
C SER A 266 -2.54 -19.03 -7.54
N GLN A 267 -2.32 -19.04 -8.87
CA GLN A 267 -1.47 -20.02 -9.55
C GLN A 267 -0.04 -20.03 -9.01
N PHE A 268 0.54 -18.84 -8.82
CA PHE A 268 1.92 -18.69 -8.32
C PHE A 268 2.06 -19.28 -6.91
N ARG A 269 1.03 -19.11 -6.07
CA ARG A 269 0.98 -19.65 -4.70
C ARG A 269 0.98 -21.18 -4.72
N VAL A 270 0.14 -21.78 -5.57
CA VAL A 270 0.03 -23.24 -5.73
C VAL A 270 1.32 -23.84 -6.29
N GLU A 271 1.88 -23.23 -7.34
CA GLU A 271 3.13 -23.68 -7.96
C GLU A 271 4.29 -23.68 -6.95
N SER A 272 4.40 -22.60 -6.16
CA SER A 272 5.40 -22.48 -5.11
C SER A 272 5.34 -23.64 -4.11
N MET A 273 4.13 -23.94 -3.59
CA MET A 273 3.91 -25.06 -2.67
C MET A 273 4.21 -26.41 -3.33
N MET A 274 3.69 -26.64 -4.54
CA MET A 274 3.84 -27.90 -5.26
C MET A 274 5.31 -28.21 -5.56
N LEU A 275 6.10 -27.23 -6.02
CA LEU A 275 7.51 -27.42 -6.34
C LEU A 275 8.34 -27.76 -5.10
N ARG A 276 8.03 -27.18 -3.93
CA ARG A 276 8.71 -27.54 -2.67
C ARG A 276 8.42 -28.96 -2.23
N VAL A 277 7.22 -29.48 -2.49
CA VAL A 277 6.86 -30.88 -2.20
C VAL A 277 7.48 -31.84 -3.23
N ALA A 278 7.47 -31.46 -4.51
CA ALA A 278 7.96 -32.28 -5.61
C ALA A 278 9.48 -32.48 -5.60
N LYS A 279 10.25 -31.43 -5.28
CA LYS A 279 11.72 -31.43 -5.30
C LYS A 279 12.38 -32.54 -4.44
N PRO A 280 12.05 -32.72 -3.14
CA PRO A 280 12.64 -33.78 -2.32
C PRO A 280 12.25 -35.19 -2.76
N LEU A 281 11.16 -35.33 -3.52
CA LEU A 281 10.70 -36.60 -4.08
C LEU A 281 11.31 -36.91 -5.47
N ASN A 282 12.24 -36.06 -5.95
CA ASN A 282 12.86 -36.14 -7.28
C ASN A 282 11.87 -36.10 -8.45
N TYR A 283 10.73 -35.44 -8.27
CA TYR A 283 9.80 -35.16 -9.38
C TYR A 283 10.28 -33.97 -10.23
N ILE A 284 9.96 -34.01 -11.51
CA ILE A 284 10.21 -32.93 -12.47
C ILE A 284 8.85 -32.36 -12.90
N ALA A 285 8.65 -31.06 -12.70
CA ALA A 285 7.45 -30.37 -13.14
C ALA A 285 7.47 -30.18 -14.67
N VAL A 286 6.31 -30.32 -15.30
CA VAL A 286 6.14 -30.10 -16.74
C VAL A 286 5.72 -28.64 -16.97
N SER A 287 6.39 -27.96 -17.90
CA SER A 287 6.09 -26.58 -18.29
C SER A 287 5.47 -26.54 -19.69
N PRO A 288 4.14 -26.73 -19.84
CA PRO A 288 3.50 -26.78 -21.14
C PRO A 288 3.50 -25.41 -21.84
N SER A 289 3.77 -25.42 -23.15
CA SER A 289 3.73 -24.21 -23.98
C SER A 289 2.30 -23.68 -24.16
N VAL A 290 2.17 -22.42 -24.59
CA VAL A 290 0.87 -21.82 -24.91
C VAL A 290 0.13 -22.64 -25.98
N GLN A 291 0.83 -23.12 -27.02
CA GLN A 291 0.23 -23.96 -28.04
C GLN A 291 -0.25 -25.29 -27.45
N GLN A 292 0.55 -25.94 -26.61
CA GLN A 292 0.16 -27.20 -25.97
C GLN A 292 -1.10 -27.04 -25.12
N ARG A 293 -1.18 -25.94 -24.33
CA ARG A 293 -2.38 -25.63 -23.53
C ARG A 293 -3.61 -25.41 -24.39
N ALA A 294 -3.49 -24.72 -25.52
CA ALA A 294 -4.60 -24.49 -26.44
C ALA A 294 -5.15 -25.78 -27.07
N HIS A 295 -4.30 -26.81 -27.22
CA HIS A 295 -4.69 -28.13 -27.73
C HIS A 295 -5.14 -29.10 -26.63
N MET A 296 -5.15 -28.69 -25.35
CA MET A 296 -5.67 -29.53 -24.27
C MET A 296 -7.18 -29.75 -24.45
N ARG A 297 -7.65 -30.95 -24.08
CA ARG A 297 -9.09 -31.26 -24.12
C ARG A 297 -9.84 -30.33 -23.19
N ALA A 298 -11.02 -29.88 -23.64
CA ALA A 298 -11.93 -29.10 -22.82
C ALA A 298 -12.43 -29.90 -21.61
N ALA A 299 -12.82 -29.20 -20.55
CA ALA A 299 -13.46 -29.83 -19.40
C ALA A 299 -14.83 -30.40 -19.81
N GLU A 300 -15.01 -31.71 -19.65
CA GLU A 300 -16.24 -32.42 -20.02
C GLU A 300 -17.23 -32.54 -18.84
N CYS A 301 -16.74 -32.42 -17.61
CA CYS A 301 -17.54 -32.57 -16.38
C CYS A 301 -18.05 -31.22 -15.88
N LEU A 302 -19.35 -31.13 -15.60
CA LEU A 302 -20.02 -29.94 -15.08
C LEU A 302 -20.53 -30.19 -13.65
N PRO A 303 -20.57 -29.16 -12.78
CA PRO A 303 -21.20 -29.28 -11.47
C PRO A 303 -22.71 -29.50 -11.62
N LEU A 304 -23.30 -30.28 -10.71
CA LEU A 304 -24.75 -30.47 -10.64
C LEU A 304 -25.38 -29.28 -9.91
N VAL A 305 -26.26 -28.55 -10.59
CA VAL A 305 -27.16 -27.57 -9.99
C VAL A 305 -28.58 -28.08 -10.16
N MET A 306 -29.24 -28.39 -9.03
CA MET A 306 -30.64 -28.84 -9.06
C MET A 306 -31.56 -27.65 -9.36
N GLU A 307 -32.59 -27.89 -10.16
CA GLU A 307 -33.60 -26.86 -10.46
C GLU A 307 -34.37 -26.51 -9.18
N PRO A 308 -34.36 -25.23 -8.74
CA PRO A 308 -35.05 -24.84 -7.52
C PRO A 308 -36.56 -24.77 -7.74
N GLU A 309 -37.32 -25.30 -6.79
CA GLU A 309 -38.76 -25.06 -6.74
C GLU A 309 -39.04 -23.64 -6.23
N SER A 310 -39.34 -22.72 -7.15
CA SER A 310 -39.59 -21.31 -6.86
C SER A 310 -40.95 -21.11 -6.19
N ARG A 311 -40.95 -20.99 -4.86
CA ARG A 311 -42.14 -20.70 -4.05
C ARG A 311 -41.76 -20.06 -2.72
N PHE A 312 -42.76 -19.52 -2.02
CA PHE A 312 -42.61 -19.10 -0.64
C PHE A 312 -42.75 -20.31 0.30
N TYR A 313 -41.74 -20.53 1.14
CA TYR A 313 -41.71 -21.63 2.11
C TYR A 313 -42.09 -21.13 3.50
N SER A 314 -43.24 -21.57 4.03
CA SER A 314 -43.67 -21.26 5.39
C SER A 314 -43.15 -22.25 6.45
N SER A 315 -42.74 -23.44 6.01
CA SER A 315 -42.16 -24.48 6.86
C SER A 315 -40.62 -24.34 6.91
N PRO A 316 -39.96 -24.77 8.01
CA PRO A 316 -38.50 -24.74 8.10
C PRO A 316 -37.83 -25.51 6.95
N VAL A 317 -36.79 -24.92 6.35
CA VAL A 317 -35.97 -25.55 5.32
C VAL A 317 -34.59 -25.83 5.91
N LEU A 318 -34.20 -27.10 5.95
CA LEU A 318 -32.86 -27.51 6.38
C LEU A 318 -31.87 -27.29 5.25
N VAL A 319 -30.77 -26.60 5.55
CA VAL A 319 -29.66 -26.36 4.62
C VAL A 319 -28.49 -27.24 5.06
N LEU A 320 -28.12 -28.19 4.21
CA LEU A 320 -26.98 -29.09 4.42
C LEU A 320 -25.89 -28.73 3.42
N ASP A 321 -24.64 -28.74 3.86
CA ASP A 321 -23.48 -28.44 3.03
C ASP A 321 -22.29 -29.34 3.39
N PHE A 322 -21.41 -29.60 2.42
CA PHE A 322 -20.18 -30.36 2.61
C PHE A 322 -19.02 -29.42 2.96
N GLN A 323 -18.31 -29.72 4.04
CA GLN A 323 -17.10 -28.98 4.39
C GLN A 323 -15.96 -29.36 3.45
N SER A 324 -15.45 -28.39 2.67
CA SER A 324 -14.30 -28.59 1.77
C SER A 324 -14.47 -29.78 0.79
N LEU A 325 -15.56 -29.78 0.02
CA LEU A 325 -15.94 -30.88 -0.88
C LEU A 325 -14.79 -31.35 -1.80
N TYR A 326 -14.25 -30.46 -2.65
CA TYR A 326 -13.21 -30.85 -3.62
C TYR A 326 -11.88 -31.27 -2.98
N PRO A 327 -11.31 -30.54 -2.00
CA PRO A 327 -10.11 -31.02 -1.31
C PRO A 327 -10.30 -32.40 -0.68
N SER A 328 -11.46 -32.66 -0.07
CA SER A 328 -11.75 -33.95 0.56
C SER A 328 -11.83 -35.09 -0.46
N ILE A 329 -12.47 -34.86 -1.61
CA ILE A 329 -12.50 -35.84 -2.72
C ILE A 329 -11.09 -36.12 -3.24
N ILE A 330 -10.29 -35.08 -3.48
CA ILE A 330 -8.91 -35.22 -3.98
C ILE A 330 -8.08 -36.11 -3.06
N ILE A 331 -8.18 -35.90 -1.75
CA ILE A 331 -7.45 -36.70 -0.74
C ILE A 331 -8.00 -38.13 -0.67
N ALA A 332 -9.33 -38.29 -0.55
CA ALA A 332 -9.95 -39.59 -0.34
C ALA A 332 -9.76 -40.54 -1.53
N TYR A 333 -9.77 -40.01 -2.76
CA TYR A 333 -9.64 -40.77 -3.99
C TYR A 333 -8.24 -40.68 -4.63
N ASN A 334 -7.27 -40.08 -3.93
CA ASN A 334 -5.87 -40.00 -4.35
C ASN A 334 -5.67 -39.38 -5.75
N TYR A 335 -6.37 -38.27 -6.02
CA TYR A 335 -6.23 -37.54 -7.27
C TYR A 335 -4.98 -36.67 -7.27
N CYS A 336 -4.01 -37.03 -8.12
CA CYS A 336 -2.78 -36.27 -8.28
C CYS A 336 -2.24 -36.42 -9.70
N TYR A 337 -1.39 -35.48 -10.13
CA TYR A 337 -0.61 -35.65 -11.36
C TYR A 337 0.29 -36.89 -11.33
N SER A 338 0.79 -37.29 -10.15
CA SER A 338 1.66 -38.45 -9.99
C SER A 338 0.93 -39.80 -10.00
N THR A 339 -0.40 -39.80 -9.89
CA THR A 339 -1.22 -41.02 -9.85
C THR A 339 -2.06 -41.21 -11.13
N CYS A 340 -1.97 -40.28 -12.08
CA CYS A 340 -2.69 -40.32 -13.34
C CYS A 340 -2.06 -41.32 -14.32
N LEU A 341 -2.70 -42.48 -14.51
CA LEU A 341 -2.25 -43.55 -15.42
C LEU A 341 -2.74 -43.38 -16.87
N GLY A 342 -3.52 -42.33 -17.15
CA GLY A 342 -4.17 -42.12 -18.44
C GLY A 342 -5.61 -42.63 -18.47
N ARG A 343 -6.25 -42.48 -19.63
CA ARG A 343 -7.65 -42.85 -19.80
C ARG A 343 -7.79 -44.35 -20.04
N VAL A 344 -8.81 -44.95 -19.43
CA VAL A 344 -9.10 -46.39 -19.58
C VAL A 344 -9.33 -46.77 -21.04
N GLU A 345 -9.94 -45.90 -21.84
CA GLU A 345 -10.14 -46.09 -23.29
C GLU A 345 -8.84 -46.27 -24.09
N HIS A 346 -7.69 -45.87 -23.54
CA HIS A 346 -6.38 -46.02 -24.18
C HIS A 346 -5.51 -47.10 -23.50
N LEU A 347 -6.03 -47.75 -22.45
CA LEU A 347 -5.37 -48.86 -21.76
C LEU A 347 -5.86 -50.18 -22.39
N GLY A 348 -5.41 -50.47 -23.61
CA GLY A 348 -5.74 -51.70 -24.36
C GLY A 348 -5.87 -51.49 -25.85
#